data_AF-A0A365U596-F1
#
_entry.id   AF-A0A365U596-F1
#
_cell.length_a   1.000
_cell.length_b   1.000
_cell.length_c   1.000
_cell.angle_alpha   90.00
_cell.angle_beta   90.00
_cell.angle_gamma   90.00
#
_symmetry.space_group_name_H-M   'P 1'
#
loop_
_entity.id
_entity.type
_entity.pdbx_description
1 polymer ?
#
loop_
_entity_poly.entity_id
_entity_poly.type
_entity_poly.pdbx_seq_one_letter_code
_entity_poly.pdbx_strand_id
1 'polypeptide(L)'
;MAALAGVIAFVAFPVLAQDGTGPTPENAQTRTYGGGWDCRLGYRVDGEGCVAIDVPENAYATGKSYGSGWACRRGYEEVGGASCEAIPVPENAFLRSSGFDWECNRGYRQDRETCVPIVLPEGAYLTGDPSGSGWACDRGFTARDGACVPIAVPENGYLTNQDYGVEWACERGFVELDGRCDPVPRPANAYLDQASYGPGWRCDRGFEAVDGTCVAIDLPANAHLDRSGNRWRCDRGFQLLDEECVLGR
;
A
#
# COMPACT_ATOMS: atom_id res chain seq x y z
N MET A 1 35.40 -65.83 1.88
CA MET A 1 34.45 -64.72 2.09
C MET A 1 34.10 -64.68 3.56
N ALA A 2 34.68 -63.76 4.32
CA ALA A 2 34.29 -63.45 5.70
C ALA A 2 34.23 -61.92 5.80
N ALA A 3 33.02 -61.38 5.93
CA ALA A 3 32.80 -59.94 6.07
C ALA A 3 32.84 -59.58 7.57
N LEU A 4 33.77 -58.72 7.95
CA LEU A 4 33.80 -58.09 9.28
C LEU A 4 32.90 -56.85 9.24
N ALA A 5 31.78 -56.90 9.97
CA ALA A 5 30.92 -55.76 10.18
C ALA A 5 31.55 -54.85 11.26
N GLY A 6 32.10 -53.70 10.84
CA GLY A 6 32.59 -52.66 11.73
C GLY A 6 31.44 -51.75 12.18
N VAL A 7 31.20 -51.69 13.50
CA VAL A 7 30.24 -50.77 14.11
C VAL A 7 30.90 -49.40 14.25
N ILE A 8 30.41 -48.39 13.52
CA ILE A 8 30.81 -46.99 13.71
C ILE A 8 29.91 -46.40 14.79
N ALA A 9 30.49 -46.14 15.96
CA ALA A 9 29.82 -45.40 17.03
C ALA A 9 29.95 -43.88 16.77
N PHE A 10 28.85 -43.22 16.43
CA PHE A 10 28.78 -41.76 16.39
C PHE A 10 28.66 -41.22 17.82
N VAL A 11 29.75 -40.67 18.34
CA VAL A 11 29.75 -39.95 19.61
C VAL A 11 29.36 -38.50 19.31
N ALA A 12 28.13 -38.12 19.66
CA ALA A 12 27.70 -36.72 19.61
C ALA A 12 28.32 -35.98 20.79
N PHE A 13 29.35 -35.16 20.54
CA PHE A 13 29.85 -34.23 21.55
C PHE A 13 28.86 -33.06 21.68
N PRO A 14 28.37 -32.74 22.89
CA PRO A 14 27.58 -31.54 23.10
C PRO A 14 28.49 -30.32 22.89
N VAL A 15 28.20 -29.53 21.86
CA VAL A 15 28.82 -28.21 21.68
C VAL A 15 28.17 -27.29 22.71
N LEU A 16 28.83 -27.07 23.85
CA LEU A 16 28.43 -26.07 24.83
C LEU A 16 28.97 -24.71 24.39
N ALA A 17 28.19 -23.98 23.59
CA ALA A 17 28.35 -22.53 23.46
C ALA A 17 27.52 -21.86 24.56
N GLN A 18 27.95 -21.96 25.83
CA GLN A 18 27.36 -21.18 26.93
C GLN A 18 28.33 -20.10 27.38
N ASP A 19 28.43 -19.07 26.56
CA ASP A 19 29.15 -17.84 26.89
C ASP A 19 28.49 -17.15 28.10
N GLY A 20 29.31 -16.63 29.00
CA GLY A 20 28.82 -15.87 30.16
C GLY A 20 28.34 -16.72 31.34
N THR A 21 28.91 -17.92 31.55
CA THR A 21 28.65 -18.76 32.73
C THR A 21 29.81 -18.68 33.74
N GLY A 22 29.55 -18.97 35.02
CA GLY A 22 30.58 -18.89 36.08
C GLY A 22 30.64 -17.56 36.85
N PRO A 23 31.71 -17.33 37.64
CA PRO A 23 31.85 -16.10 38.43
C PRO A 23 31.92 -14.88 37.51
N THR A 24 31.25 -13.79 37.87
CA THR A 24 31.22 -12.55 37.06
C THR A 24 32.62 -11.94 36.98
N PRO A 25 33.25 -11.89 35.79
CA PRO A 25 34.60 -11.34 35.62
C PRO A 25 34.59 -9.80 35.62
N GLU A 26 35.77 -9.19 35.56
CA GLU A 26 35.90 -7.74 35.37
C GLU A 26 35.24 -7.30 34.06
N ASN A 27 34.66 -6.10 34.04
CA ASN A 27 33.92 -5.54 32.91
C ASN A 27 32.66 -6.33 32.48
N ALA A 28 32.17 -7.23 33.33
CA ALA A 28 30.87 -7.88 33.17
C ALA A 28 29.81 -7.33 34.14
N GLN A 29 28.55 -7.61 33.82
CA GLN A 29 27.38 -7.37 34.66
C GLN A 29 26.53 -8.64 34.72
N THR A 30 26.00 -8.94 35.91
CA THR A 30 25.19 -10.14 36.12
C THR A 30 23.84 -10.01 35.42
N ARG A 31 23.37 -11.09 34.78
CA ARG A 31 22.06 -11.10 34.12
C ARG A 31 20.94 -10.99 35.14
N THR A 32 19.90 -10.24 34.79
CA THR A 32 18.70 -10.12 35.65
C THR A 32 17.89 -11.42 35.68
N TYR A 33 17.98 -12.24 34.63
CA TYR A 33 17.25 -13.52 34.49
C TYR A 33 18.14 -14.56 33.80
N GLY A 34 17.91 -15.85 34.07
CA GLY A 34 18.55 -16.96 33.34
C GLY A 34 19.95 -17.38 33.83
N GLY A 35 20.51 -16.73 34.86
CA GLY A 35 21.85 -17.04 35.38
C GLY A 35 22.99 -16.63 34.43
N GLY A 36 24.15 -16.33 35.01
CA GLY A 36 25.33 -15.90 34.24
C GLY A 36 25.50 -14.37 34.16
N TRP A 37 26.34 -13.94 33.23
CA TRP A 37 26.76 -12.56 33.07
C TRP A 37 26.85 -12.15 31.59
N ASP A 38 26.71 -10.86 31.33
CA ASP A 38 26.96 -10.23 30.03
C ASP A 38 28.06 -9.19 30.17
N CYS A 39 28.85 -8.99 29.11
CA CYS A 39 29.84 -7.92 29.12
C CYS A 39 29.16 -6.54 29.17
N ARG A 40 29.79 -5.60 29.87
CA ARG A 40 29.38 -4.20 29.87
C ARG A 40 29.53 -3.61 28.47
N LEU A 41 28.79 -2.53 28.20
CA LEU A 41 28.87 -1.81 26.93
C LEU A 41 30.33 -1.41 26.63
N GLY A 42 30.80 -1.72 25.41
CA GLY A 42 32.20 -1.52 25.01
C GLY A 42 33.11 -2.73 25.25
N TYR A 43 32.57 -3.84 25.76
CA TYR A 43 33.30 -5.09 25.96
C TYR A 43 32.56 -6.26 25.30
N ARG A 44 33.31 -7.29 24.88
CA ARG A 44 32.78 -8.52 24.29
C ARG A 44 33.33 -9.75 25.02
N VAL A 45 32.60 -10.86 24.93
CA VAL A 45 33.03 -12.13 25.50
C VAL A 45 34.23 -12.65 24.72
N ASP A 46 35.28 -13.03 25.44
CA ASP A 46 36.41 -13.78 24.91
C ASP A 46 36.86 -14.79 25.97
N GLY A 47 36.59 -16.07 25.72
CA GLY A 47 36.78 -17.14 26.71
C GLY A 47 35.95 -16.91 27.98
N GLU A 48 36.62 -16.86 29.14
CA GLU A 48 36.00 -16.69 30.46
C GLU A 48 35.91 -15.20 30.89
N GLY A 49 36.22 -14.25 30.01
CA GLY A 49 36.33 -12.84 30.35
C GLY A 49 35.66 -11.88 29.36
N CYS A 50 35.69 -10.60 29.72
CA CYS A 50 35.24 -9.49 28.88
C CYS A 50 36.42 -8.64 28.43
N VAL A 51 36.71 -8.68 27.13
CA VAL A 51 37.78 -7.86 26.51
C VAL A 51 37.20 -6.60 25.91
N ALA A 52 37.95 -5.50 25.98
CA ALA A 52 37.53 -4.22 25.41
C ALA A 52 37.41 -4.34 23.88
N ILE A 53 36.32 -3.77 23.35
CA ILE A 53 36.12 -3.62 21.91
C ILE A 53 36.89 -2.37 21.48
N ASP A 54 37.75 -2.50 20.46
CA ASP A 54 38.33 -1.35 19.80
C ASP A 54 37.25 -0.68 18.94
N VAL A 55 36.68 0.42 19.45
CA VAL A 55 35.61 1.17 18.78
C VAL A 55 36.28 2.28 17.98
N PRO A 56 36.28 2.20 16.63
CA PRO A 56 36.94 3.20 15.82
C PRO A 56 36.25 4.57 15.90
N GLU A 57 36.93 5.59 15.37
CA GLU A 57 36.33 6.91 15.22
C GLU A 57 35.01 6.82 14.43
N ASN A 58 34.03 7.65 14.80
CA ASN A 58 32.69 7.64 14.20
C ASN A 58 31.88 6.35 14.39
N ALA A 59 32.27 5.48 15.33
CA ALA A 59 31.47 4.33 15.76
C ALA A 59 30.91 4.50 17.18
N TYR A 60 30.05 3.55 17.56
CA TYR A 60 29.58 3.34 18.94
C TYR A 60 29.46 1.84 19.23
N ALA A 61 29.69 1.45 20.49
CA ALA A 61 29.52 0.07 20.93
C ALA A 61 28.03 -0.33 20.88
N THR A 62 27.73 -1.52 20.37
CA THR A 62 26.34 -2.01 20.25
C THR A 62 25.90 -2.88 21.41
N GLY A 63 26.85 -3.37 22.21
CA GLY A 63 26.60 -4.36 23.27
C GLY A 63 26.23 -5.75 22.76
N LYS A 64 26.39 -6.00 21.45
CA LYS A 64 26.22 -7.35 20.89
C LYS A 64 27.43 -8.21 21.25
N SER A 65 27.18 -9.46 21.64
CA SER A 65 28.20 -10.46 21.94
C SER A 65 28.84 -11.09 20.70
N TYR A 66 28.32 -10.78 19.50
CA TYR A 66 28.76 -11.30 18.22
C TYR A 66 29.06 -10.17 17.23
N GLY A 67 29.85 -10.48 16.20
CA GLY A 67 30.30 -9.50 15.20
C GLY A 67 31.41 -8.58 15.70
N SER A 68 31.50 -7.38 15.11
CA SER A 68 32.49 -6.36 15.48
C SER A 68 32.25 -5.75 16.87
N GLY A 69 31.03 -5.87 17.40
CA GLY A 69 30.64 -5.31 18.71
C GLY A 69 30.42 -3.79 18.69
N TRP A 70 30.62 -3.14 17.54
CA TRP A 70 30.36 -1.73 17.29
C TRP A 70 29.54 -1.54 16.01
N ALA A 71 29.00 -0.34 15.84
CA ALA A 71 28.33 0.08 14.61
C ALA A 71 28.71 1.53 14.30
N CYS A 72 28.73 1.87 13.02
CA CYS A 72 28.97 3.23 12.59
C CYS A 72 27.85 4.16 13.03
N ARG A 73 28.21 5.40 13.37
CA ARG A 73 27.27 6.48 13.61
C ARG A 73 26.56 6.81 12.29
N ARG A 74 25.39 7.44 12.41
CA ARG A 74 24.65 7.97 11.26
C ARG A 74 25.56 8.86 10.40
N GLY A 75 25.57 8.61 9.09
CA GLY A 75 26.40 9.28 8.10
C GLY A 75 27.75 8.62 7.85
N TYR A 76 28.01 7.46 8.45
CA TYR A 76 29.24 6.70 8.28
C TYR A 76 28.93 5.25 7.89
N GLU A 77 29.79 4.67 7.06
CA GLU A 77 29.71 3.27 6.64
C GLU A 77 30.96 2.49 7.07
N GLU A 78 30.78 1.18 7.27
CA GLU A 78 31.86 0.30 7.71
C GLU A 78 32.80 -0.03 6.54
N VAL A 79 34.07 0.33 6.68
CA VAL A 79 35.12 0.06 5.70
C VAL A 79 36.14 -0.89 6.31
N GLY A 80 36.33 -2.04 5.63
CA GLY A 80 37.37 -3.02 5.97
C GLY A 80 37.19 -3.72 7.33
N GLY A 81 36.01 -3.66 7.95
CA GLY A 81 35.75 -4.30 9.25
C GLY A 81 36.44 -3.65 10.45
N ALA A 82 37.04 -2.48 10.26
CA ALA A 82 37.91 -1.84 11.25
C ALA A 82 37.70 -0.32 11.37
N SER A 83 36.94 0.30 10.47
CA SER A 83 36.78 1.76 10.44
C SER A 83 35.38 2.17 9.98
N CYS A 84 34.99 3.37 10.38
CA CYS A 84 33.77 4.03 9.92
C CYS A 84 34.15 5.28 9.13
N GLU A 85 33.98 5.21 7.82
CA GLU A 85 34.26 6.33 6.92
C GLU A 85 32.99 7.10 6.59
N ALA A 86 33.10 8.40 6.35
CA ALA A 86 31.95 9.25 6.08
C ALA A 86 31.34 8.88 4.72
N ILE A 87 30.02 8.69 4.70
CA ILE A 87 29.28 8.42 3.46
C ILE A 87 29.39 9.66 2.56
N PRO A 88 29.93 9.54 1.33
CA PRO A 88 30.02 10.66 0.41
C PRO A 88 28.62 11.02 -0.08
N VAL A 89 28.05 12.12 0.44
CA VAL A 89 26.76 12.65 0.00
C VAL A 89 27.02 13.67 -1.13
N PRO A 90 26.57 13.40 -2.36
CA PRO A 90 26.81 14.30 -3.49
C PRO A 90 25.99 15.60 -3.38
N GLU A 91 26.29 16.56 -4.26
CA GLU A 91 25.47 17.76 -4.39
C GLU A 91 24.02 17.39 -4.74
N ASN A 92 23.06 18.14 -4.19
CA ASN A 92 21.62 17.89 -4.35
C ASN A 92 21.14 16.54 -3.79
N ALA A 93 21.82 16.01 -2.77
CA ALA A 93 21.40 14.83 -2.01
C ALA A 93 21.35 15.10 -0.49
N PHE A 94 20.72 14.19 0.23
CA PHE A 94 20.70 14.17 1.68
C PHE A 94 20.72 12.73 2.21
N LEU A 95 21.22 12.55 3.45
CA LEU A 95 21.17 11.24 4.12
C LEU A 95 19.73 10.84 4.41
N ARG A 96 19.37 9.60 4.03
CA ARG A 96 18.07 8.99 4.37
C ARG A 96 17.86 8.93 5.88
N SER A 97 16.63 8.66 6.29
CA SER A 97 16.30 8.49 7.72
C SER A 97 17.13 7.39 8.38
N SER A 98 17.43 6.30 7.66
CA SER A 98 18.32 5.23 8.11
C SER A 98 19.71 5.73 8.49
N GLY A 99 20.20 6.76 7.79
CA GLY A 99 21.51 7.34 8.03
C GLY A 99 22.68 6.56 7.44
N PHE A 100 22.42 5.48 6.70
CA PHE A 100 23.43 4.61 6.11
C PHE A 100 23.40 4.60 4.57
N ASP A 101 22.61 5.51 3.99
CA ASP A 101 22.49 5.72 2.55
C ASP A 101 21.96 7.15 2.33
N TRP A 102 22.02 7.64 1.10
CA TRP A 102 21.53 8.95 0.69
C TRP A 102 20.44 8.84 -0.38
N GLU A 103 19.69 9.92 -0.56
CA GLU A 103 18.75 10.07 -1.67
C GLU A 103 18.80 11.50 -2.22
N CYS A 104 18.41 11.65 -3.47
CA CYS A 104 18.40 12.95 -4.12
C CYS A 104 17.32 13.87 -3.54
N ASN A 105 17.61 15.16 -3.48
CA ASN A 105 16.63 16.20 -3.21
C ASN A 105 15.51 16.13 -4.24
N ARG A 106 14.30 16.53 -3.82
CA ARG A 106 13.16 16.69 -4.74
C ARG A 106 13.56 17.57 -5.92
N GLY A 107 13.26 17.11 -7.13
CA GLY A 107 13.69 17.77 -8.38
C GLY A 107 14.97 17.19 -8.98
N TYR A 108 15.58 16.21 -8.32
CA TYR A 108 16.77 15.50 -8.81
C TYR A 108 16.53 13.99 -8.79
N ARG A 109 17.18 13.30 -9.72
CA ARG A 109 17.19 11.84 -9.80
C ARG A 109 18.60 11.31 -9.71
N GLN A 110 18.74 10.10 -9.20
CA GLN A 110 20.04 9.45 -9.08
C GLN A 110 20.54 9.02 -10.47
N ASP A 111 21.72 9.52 -10.84
CA ASP A 111 22.55 8.99 -11.92
C ASP A 111 23.89 8.55 -11.33
N ARG A 112 24.02 7.24 -11.10
CA ARG A 112 25.16 6.61 -10.42
C ARG A 112 25.38 7.21 -9.03
N GLU A 113 26.50 7.88 -8.81
CA GLU A 113 26.91 8.50 -7.55
C GLU A 113 26.57 10.00 -7.49
N THR A 114 25.69 10.48 -8.38
CA THR A 114 25.33 11.90 -8.48
C THR A 114 23.83 12.09 -8.58
N CYS A 115 23.37 13.29 -8.25
CA CYS A 115 21.99 13.72 -8.42
C CYS A 115 21.91 14.70 -9.60
N VAL A 116 21.23 14.29 -10.67
CA VAL A 116 21.03 15.12 -11.85
C VAL A 116 19.62 15.74 -11.85
N PRO A 117 19.45 16.98 -12.32
CA PRO A 117 18.14 17.61 -12.37
C PRO A 117 17.13 16.80 -13.19
N ILE A 118 15.90 16.73 -12.70
CA ILE A 118 14.78 16.16 -13.44
C ILE A 118 14.29 17.21 -14.44
N VAL A 119 14.31 16.85 -15.73
CA VAL A 119 13.67 17.65 -16.77
C VAL A 119 12.17 17.40 -16.70
N LEU A 120 11.41 18.44 -16.38
CA LEU A 120 9.97 18.36 -16.24
C LEU A 120 9.31 18.63 -17.59
N PRO A 121 8.53 17.68 -18.15
CA PRO A 121 7.77 17.93 -19.36
C PRO A 121 6.63 18.93 -19.09
N GLU A 122 6.08 19.50 -20.16
CA GLU A 122 4.89 20.36 -20.07
C GLU A 122 3.70 19.57 -19.51
N GLY A 123 2.92 20.17 -18.60
CA GLY A 123 1.79 19.50 -17.94
C GLY A 123 2.20 18.45 -16.91
N ALA A 124 3.36 18.62 -16.26
CA ALA A 124 3.85 17.73 -15.20
C ALA A 124 4.28 18.50 -13.95
N TYR A 125 4.26 17.79 -12.82
CA TYR A 125 4.74 18.27 -11.53
C TYR A 125 5.68 17.25 -10.88
N LEU A 126 6.61 17.73 -10.05
CA LEU A 126 7.55 16.87 -9.34
C LEU A 126 6.84 15.97 -8.32
N THR A 127 7.27 14.71 -8.19
CA THR A 127 6.81 13.79 -7.14
C THR A 127 7.89 13.59 -6.10
N GLY A 128 7.51 12.98 -4.96
CA GLY A 128 8.46 12.55 -3.94
C GLY A 128 8.93 11.11 -4.14
N ASP A 129 8.65 10.49 -5.28
CA ASP A 129 8.94 9.09 -5.54
C ASP A 129 10.40 8.93 -5.99
N PRO A 130 11.26 8.29 -5.17
CA PRO A 130 12.67 8.07 -5.50
C PRO A 130 12.89 6.93 -6.51
N SER A 131 11.88 6.12 -6.79
CA SER A 131 11.97 4.91 -7.62
C SER A 131 11.41 5.07 -9.04
N GLY A 132 10.73 6.18 -9.31
CA GLY A 132 10.11 6.48 -10.60
C GLY A 132 10.82 7.57 -11.40
N SER A 133 10.08 8.20 -12.31
CA SER A 133 10.53 9.36 -13.09
C SER A 133 10.81 10.61 -12.24
N GLY A 134 10.35 10.62 -10.98
CA GLY A 134 10.39 11.77 -10.08
C GLY A 134 9.45 12.91 -10.47
N TRP A 135 8.50 12.63 -11.38
CA TRP A 135 7.41 13.52 -11.76
C TRP A 135 6.15 12.74 -12.11
N ALA A 136 5.00 13.39 -12.01
CA ALA A 136 3.70 12.89 -12.46
C ALA A 136 3.03 13.95 -13.33
N CYS A 137 2.07 13.51 -14.14
CA CYS A 137 1.31 14.42 -14.98
C CYS A 137 0.28 15.21 -14.17
N ASP A 138 0.11 16.47 -14.54
CA ASP A 138 -0.98 17.31 -14.06
C ASP A 138 -2.32 16.65 -14.36
N ARG A 139 -3.33 17.00 -13.58
CA ARG A 139 -4.71 16.55 -13.82
C ARG A 139 -5.12 16.90 -15.26
N GLY A 140 -5.61 15.90 -15.99
CA GLY A 140 -5.99 16.05 -17.39
C GLY A 140 -4.90 15.67 -18.37
N PHE A 141 -3.76 15.17 -17.89
CA PHE A 141 -2.69 14.61 -18.71
C PHE A 141 -2.38 13.17 -18.28
N THR A 142 -1.85 12.40 -19.23
CA THR A 142 -1.41 11.01 -19.02
C THR A 142 0.03 10.83 -19.50
N ALA A 143 0.79 9.97 -18.82
CA ALA A 143 2.20 9.78 -19.10
C ALA A 143 2.39 8.85 -20.32
N ARG A 144 3.03 9.35 -21.37
CA ARG A 144 3.41 8.57 -22.57
C ARG A 144 4.78 8.98 -23.06
N ASP A 145 5.66 8.01 -23.26
CA ASP A 145 7.01 8.18 -23.82
C ASP A 145 7.84 9.32 -23.18
N GLY A 146 7.72 9.49 -21.85
CA GLY A 146 8.45 10.51 -21.11
C GLY A 146 7.85 11.93 -21.22
N ALA A 147 6.64 12.06 -21.74
CA ALA A 147 5.88 13.31 -21.79
C ALA A 147 4.51 13.15 -21.12
N CYS A 148 3.90 14.29 -20.78
CA CYS A 148 2.51 14.35 -20.37
C CYS A 148 1.68 14.78 -21.56
N VAL A 149 0.80 13.89 -22.03
CA VAL A 149 -0.09 14.16 -23.16
C VAL A 149 -1.50 14.45 -22.63
N PRO A 150 -2.21 15.47 -23.15
CA PRO A 150 -3.57 15.76 -22.73
C PRO A 150 -4.49 14.55 -22.92
N ILE A 151 -5.32 14.28 -21.92
CA ILE A 151 -6.39 13.29 -21.99
C ILE A 151 -7.51 13.89 -22.84
N ALA A 152 -7.86 13.23 -23.94
CA ALA A 152 -9.00 13.61 -24.76
C ALA A 152 -10.30 13.21 -24.06
N VAL A 153 -10.99 14.19 -23.48
CA VAL A 153 -12.31 13.99 -22.86
C VAL A 153 -13.39 14.28 -23.90
N PRO A 154 -14.29 13.33 -24.22
CA PRO A 154 -15.37 13.56 -25.18
C PRO A 154 -16.42 14.54 -24.64
N GLU A 155 -17.30 15.02 -25.52
CA GLU A 155 -18.48 15.79 -25.10
C GLU A 155 -19.32 14.97 -24.11
N ASN A 156 -19.83 15.60 -23.05
CA ASN A 156 -20.51 14.94 -21.93
C ASN A 156 -19.63 13.95 -21.14
N GLY A 157 -18.31 14.06 -21.24
CA GLY A 157 -17.36 13.38 -20.37
C GLY A 157 -16.71 14.33 -19.35
N TYR A 158 -16.18 13.76 -18.27
CA TYR A 158 -15.38 14.48 -17.27
C TYR A 158 -14.18 13.65 -16.83
N LEU A 159 -13.09 14.32 -16.42
CA LEU A 159 -11.88 13.67 -15.90
C LEU A 159 -12.17 12.99 -14.55
N THR A 160 -11.77 11.74 -14.38
CA THR A 160 -11.86 11.08 -13.06
C THR A 160 -10.74 11.57 -12.14
N ASN A 161 -10.90 11.44 -10.82
CA ASN A 161 -9.83 11.73 -9.84
C ASN A 161 -9.07 10.45 -9.46
N GLN A 162 -9.10 9.41 -10.30
CA GLN A 162 -8.48 8.14 -9.94
C GLN A 162 -7.00 8.15 -10.33
N ASP A 163 -6.13 7.80 -9.38
CA ASP A 163 -4.69 7.63 -9.62
C ASP A 163 -4.41 6.40 -10.51
N TYR A 164 -5.36 5.47 -10.59
CA TYR A 164 -5.33 4.27 -11.41
C TYR A 164 -6.71 3.99 -11.99
N GLY A 165 -6.81 3.63 -13.27
CA GLY A 165 -8.08 3.28 -13.92
C GLY A 165 -8.40 4.16 -15.13
N VAL A 166 -9.69 4.32 -15.41
CA VAL A 166 -10.17 5.13 -16.55
C VAL A 166 -9.95 6.62 -16.31
N GLU A 167 -9.31 7.27 -17.27
CA GLU A 167 -8.86 8.67 -17.20
C GLU A 167 -10.03 9.67 -17.20
N TRP A 168 -11.18 9.27 -17.74
CA TRP A 168 -12.42 10.03 -17.78
C TRP A 168 -13.64 9.11 -17.64
N ALA A 169 -14.79 9.69 -17.33
CA ALA A 169 -16.08 9.00 -17.26
C ALA A 169 -17.18 9.88 -17.86
N CYS A 170 -18.31 9.28 -18.22
CA CYS A 170 -19.45 10.04 -18.74
C CYS A 170 -20.23 10.76 -17.65
N GLU A 171 -20.67 11.98 -17.97
CA GLU A 171 -21.59 12.77 -17.18
C GLU A 171 -22.89 11.99 -16.89
N ARG A 172 -23.60 12.42 -15.84
CA ARG A 172 -24.85 11.76 -15.45
C ARG A 172 -25.85 11.76 -16.62
N GLY A 173 -26.35 10.56 -16.95
CA GLY A 173 -27.31 10.37 -18.03
C GLY A 173 -26.67 10.11 -19.39
N PHE A 174 -25.37 9.86 -19.41
CA PHE A 174 -24.64 9.38 -20.57
C PHE A 174 -23.92 8.07 -20.24
N VAL A 175 -23.70 7.25 -21.26
CA VAL A 175 -22.98 5.97 -21.17
C VAL A 175 -21.83 5.96 -22.18
N GLU A 176 -20.71 5.37 -21.78
CA GLU A 176 -19.57 5.21 -22.67
C GLU A 176 -19.88 4.17 -23.76
N LEU A 177 -19.71 4.58 -25.01
CA LEU A 177 -19.81 3.70 -26.17
C LEU A 177 -18.73 4.09 -27.18
N ASP A 178 -17.74 3.23 -27.42
CA ASP A 178 -16.62 3.49 -28.35
C ASP A 178 -15.88 4.82 -28.11
N GLY A 179 -15.65 5.19 -26.84
CA GLY A 179 -14.91 6.42 -26.49
C GLY A 179 -15.69 7.74 -26.63
N ARG A 180 -17.02 7.67 -26.79
CA ARG A 180 -17.94 8.82 -26.67
C ARG A 180 -18.94 8.60 -25.55
N CYS A 181 -19.54 9.68 -25.07
CA CYS A 181 -20.63 9.65 -24.09
C CYS A 181 -21.96 9.86 -24.81
N ASP A 182 -22.71 8.77 -24.98
CA ASP A 182 -24.02 8.78 -25.61
C ASP A 182 -25.13 8.93 -24.57
N PRO A 183 -26.19 9.71 -24.83
CA PRO A 183 -27.30 9.84 -23.90
C PRO A 183 -27.95 8.49 -23.60
N VAL A 184 -28.22 8.23 -22.32
CA VAL A 184 -29.02 7.07 -21.90
C VAL A 184 -30.44 7.25 -22.45
N PRO A 185 -30.93 6.33 -23.30
CA PRO A 185 -32.29 6.42 -23.83
C PRO A 185 -33.29 6.19 -22.70
N ARG A 186 -34.06 7.24 -22.39
CA ARG A 186 -35.09 7.17 -21.34
C ARG A 186 -36.47 6.97 -21.98
N PRO A 187 -37.24 5.96 -21.55
CA PRO A 187 -38.64 5.87 -21.92
C PRO A 187 -39.45 7.00 -21.25
N ALA A 188 -40.70 7.18 -21.69
CA ALA A 188 -41.64 8.08 -21.00
C ALA A 188 -41.87 7.59 -19.56
N ASN A 189 -42.11 8.52 -18.63
CA ASN A 189 -42.30 8.26 -17.20
C ASN A 189 -41.08 7.62 -16.51
N ALA A 190 -39.86 8.01 -16.91
CA ALA A 190 -38.62 7.58 -16.30
C ALA A 190 -37.67 8.75 -16.00
N TYR A 191 -36.90 8.61 -14.92
CA TYR A 191 -35.85 9.53 -14.51
C TYR A 191 -34.49 8.83 -14.47
N LEU A 192 -33.40 9.61 -14.49
CA LEU A 192 -32.03 9.09 -14.44
C LEU A 192 -31.73 8.47 -13.07
N ASP A 193 -31.27 7.22 -13.06
CA ASP A 193 -30.85 6.53 -11.84
C ASP A 193 -29.35 6.76 -11.60
N GLN A 194 -28.96 6.90 -10.33
CA GLN A 194 -27.56 7.10 -9.92
C GLN A 194 -26.85 5.77 -9.62
N ALA A 195 -27.56 4.65 -9.67
CA ALA A 195 -26.96 3.35 -9.47
C ALA A 195 -25.88 3.07 -10.52
N SER A 196 -24.72 2.57 -10.09
CA SER A 196 -23.61 2.17 -10.98
C SER A 196 -23.91 0.90 -11.81
N TYR A 197 -25.11 0.35 -11.66
CA TYR A 197 -25.55 -0.88 -12.32
C TYR A 197 -27.00 -0.72 -12.80
N GLY A 198 -27.37 -1.49 -13.82
CA GLY A 198 -28.69 -1.43 -14.43
C GLY A 198 -28.75 -0.48 -15.63
N PRO A 199 -29.96 -0.12 -16.09
CA PRO A 199 -30.16 0.57 -17.37
C PRO A 199 -29.89 2.09 -17.34
N GLY A 200 -29.45 2.65 -16.21
CA GLY A 200 -29.18 4.09 -16.04
C GLY A 200 -30.43 4.97 -15.84
N TRP A 201 -31.61 4.36 -15.71
CA TRP A 201 -32.87 5.04 -15.44
C TRP A 201 -33.78 4.19 -14.54
N ARG A 202 -34.74 4.85 -13.90
CA ARG A 202 -35.81 4.22 -13.12
C ARG A 202 -37.15 4.86 -13.46
N CYS A 203 -38.23 4.09 -13.38
CA CYS A 203 -39.57 4.62 -13.57
C CYS A 203 -39.97 5.62 -12.50
N ASP A 204 -40.71 6.64 -12.90
CA ASP A 204 -41.37 7.58 -11.99
C ASP A 204 -42.30 6.84 -11.03
N ARG A 205 -42.58 7.44 -9.88
CA ARG A 205 -43.52 6.87 -8.89
C ARG A 205 -44.89 6.67 -9.54
N GLY A 206 -45.45 5.47 -9.41
CA GLY A 206 -46.71 5.07 -10.05
C GLY A 206 -46.51 4.31 -11.37
N PHE A 207 -45.27 4.08 -11.78
CA PHE A 207 -44.94 3.30 -12.97
C PHE A 207 -44.00 2.14 -12.60
N GLU A 208 -44.10 1.03 -13.31
CA GLU A 208 -43.21 -0.13 -13.17
C GLU A 208 -42.46 -0.42 -14.47
N ALA A 209 -41.26 -1.00 -14.34
CA ALA A 209 -40.39 -1.30 -15.48
C ALA A 209 -40.81 -2.62 -16.13
N VAL A 210 -41.26 -2.57 -17.38
CA VAL A 210 -41.65 -3.73 -18.19
C VAL A 210 -41.00 -3.60 -19.57
N ASP A 211 -40.19 -4.59 -19.96
CA ASP A 211 -39.51 -4.67 -21.26
C ASP A 211 -38.78 -3.39 -21.70
N GLY A 212 -38.12 -2.72 -20.75
CA GLY A 212 -37.37 -1.49 -21.02
C GLY A 212 -38.23 -0.22 -21.16
N THR A 213 -39.50 -0.29 -20.77
CA THR A 213 -40.43 0.85 -20.71
C THR A 213 -41.01 1.01 -19.31
N CYS A 214 -41.61 2.18 -19.03
CA CYS A 214 -42.31 2.43 -17.78
C CYS A 214 -43.82 2.45 -18.02
N VAL A 215 -44.50 1.43 -17.50
CA VAL A 215 -45.95 1.23 -17.63
C VAL A 215 -46.64 1.68 -16.34
N ALA A 216 -47.77 2.37 -16.45
CA ALA A 216 -48.52 2.83 -15.29
C ALA A 216 -49.01 1.63 -14.47
N ILE A 217 -48.79 1.67 -13.16
CA ILE A 217 -49.30 0.66 -12.24
C ILE A 217 -50.80 0.85 -12.12
N ASP A 218 -51.57 -0.19 -12.47
CA ASP A 218 -52.97 -0.24 -12.12
C ASP A 218 -53.09 -0.49 -10.62
N LEU A 219 -53.55 0.53 -9.89
CA LEU A 219 -53.61 0.48 -8.43
C LEU A 219 -55.00 0.01 -8.00
N PRO A 220 -55.15 -1.23 -7.49
CA PRO A 220 -56.45 -1.75 -7.10
C PRO A 220 -57.03 -0.98 -5.91
N ALA A 221 -58.34 -1.12 -5.68
CA ALA A 221 -59.00 -0.52 -4.52
C ALA A 221 -58.39 -1.06 -3.21
N ASN A 222 -58.24 -0.19 -2.21
CA ASN A 222 -57.65 -0.51 -0.90
C ASN A 222 -56.16 -0.92 -0.96
N ALA A 223 -55.41 -0.35 -1.92
CA ALA A 223 -53.96 -0.46 -2.01
C ALA A 223 -53.30 0.92 -2.08
N HIS A 224 -52.03 0.97 -1.69
CA HIS A 224 -51.16 2.13 -1.83
C HIS A 224 -49.81 1.74 -2.44
N LEU A 225 -49.20 2.68 -3.15
CA LEU A 225 -47.82 2.56 -3.60
C LEU A 225 -46.88 2.46 -2.40
N ASP A 226 -45.92 1.55 -2.45
CA ASP A 226 -44.96 1.36 -1.38
C ASP A 226 -43.91 2.50 -1.32
N ARG A 227 -42.91 2.35 -0.46
CA ARG A 227 -41.85 3.37 -0.32
C ARG A 227 -41.03 3.58 -1.60
N SER A 228 -40.79 2.52 -2.38
CA SER A 228 -40.11 2.65 -3.67
C SER A 228 -40.96 3.43 -4.67
N GLY A 229 -42.28 3.26 -4.59
CA GLY A 229 -43.22 3.91 -5.49
C GLY A 229 -43.39 3.23 -6.84
N ASN A 230 -42.66 2.14 -7.10
CA ASN A 230 -42.75 1.33 -8.32
C ASN A 230 -43.36 -0.06 -8.05
N ARG A 231 -43.96 -0.23 -6.87
CA ARG A 231 -44.74 -1.41 -6.44
C ARG A 231 -45.85 -0.93 -5.50
N TRP A 232 -46.86 -1.76 -5.27
CA TRP A 232 -47.96 -1.46 -4.35
C TRP A 232 -48.14 -2.56 -3.30
N ARG A 233 -48.86 -2.22 -2.24
CA ARG A 233 -49.27 -3.16 -1.18
C ARG A 233 -50.68 -2.83 -0.73
N CYS A 234 -51.38 -3.83 -0.22
CA CYS A 234 -52.69 -3.62 0.39
C CYS A 234 -52.60 -2.69 1.60
N ASP A 235 -53.65 -1.90 1.78
CA ASP A 235 -53.87 -1.08 2.96
C ASP A 235 -54.01 -1.97 4.20
N ARG A 236 -53.79 -1.36 5.38
CA ARG A 236 -53.90 -2.08 6.65
C ARG A 236 -55.32 -2.64 6.80
N GLY A 237 -55.41 -3.96 7.05
CA GLY A 237 -56.67 -4.67 7.17
C GLY A 237 -57.14 -5.37 5.89
N PHE A 238 -56.40 -5.22 4.78
CA PHE A 238 -56.65 -5.92 3.53
C PHE A 238 -55.54 -6.93 3.23
N GLN A 239 -55.87 -8.01 2.54
CA GLN A 239 -54.98 -9.08 2.11
C GLN A 239 -55.01 -9.22 0.59
N LEU A 240 -53.86 -9.57 0.01
CA LEU A 240 -53.70 -9.79 -1.43
C LEU A 240 -54.35 -11.12 -1.84
N LEU A 241 -55.31 -11.06 -2.76
CA LEU A 241 -55.94 -12.22 -3.39
C LEU A 241 -56.22 -11.89 -4.86
N ASP A 242 -55.69 -12.68 -5.79
CA ASP A 242 -55.88 -12.52 -7.24
C ASP A 242 -55.66 -11.08 -7.75
N GLU A 243 -54.52 -10.48 -7.38
CA GLU A 243 -54.13 -9.10 -7.75
C GLU A 243 -55.04 -7.99 -7.18
N GLU A 244 -55.98 -8.34 -6.30
CA GLU A 244 -56.83 -7.39 -5.59
C GLU A 244 -56.57 -7.39 -4.08
N CYS A 245 -57.00 -6.31 -3.41
CA CYS A 245 -56.96 -6.20 -1.95
C CYS A 245 -58.35 -6.39 -1.36
N VAL A 246 -58.55 -7.55 -0.73
CA VAL A 246 -59.81 -7.93 -0.09
C VAL A 246 -59.70 -7.81 1.43
N LEU A 247 -60.81 -7.51 2.11
CA LEU A 247 -60.81 -7.36 3.58
C LEU A 247 -60.32 -8.65 4.25
N GLY A 248 -59.24 -8.55 5.03
CA GLY A 248 -58.69 -9.65 5.79
C GLY A 248 -59.63 -10.01 6.95
N ARG A 249 -59.94 -11.30 7.09
CA ARG A 249 -60.65 -11.83 8.26
C ARG A 249 -59.76 -11.88 9.49
#